data_AF-A0A953P4B0-F1
#
_entry.id   AF-A0A953P4B0-F1
#
_cell.length_a   1.000
_cell.length_b   1.000
_cell.length_c   1.000
_cell.angle_alpha   90.00
_cell.angle_beta   90.00
_cell.angle_gamma   90.00
#
_symmetry.space_group_name_H-M   'P 1'
#
loop_
_entity.id
_entity.type
_entity.pdbx_description
1 polymer ?
#
loop_
_entity_poly.entity_id
_entity_poly.type
_entity_poly.pdbx_seq_one_letter_code
_entity_poly.pdbx_strand_id
1 'polypeptide(L)' 'METYGRKAEYAAARARDPILQFRAKLTGNATLSDEAAKKIEEGVRAEMEEVVQFALKSPFPAPEDALKYVYA' A
#
# COMPACT_ATOMS: atom_id res chain seq x y z
N MET A 1 25.10 -8.28 2.66
CA MET A 1 24.01 -7.72 1.82
C MET A 1 23.39 -6.55 2.56
N GLU A 2 24.03 -5.39 2.51
CA GLU A 2 23.52 -4.09 3.00
C GLU A 2 23.41 -3.15 1.80
N THR A 3 22.81 -3.64 0.71
CA THR A 3 23.26 -3.16 -0.60
C THR A 3 22.79 -1.73 -0.94
N TYR A 4 21.72 -1.18 -0.35
CA TYR A 4 21.30 0.21 -0.67
C TYR A 4 20.62 1.03 0.44
N GLY A 5 20.48 0.53 1.68
CA GLY A 5 19.83 1.30 2.74
C GLY A 5 20.33 0.93 4.12
N ARG A 6 20.70 1.93 4.94
CA ARG A 6 21.09 1.70 6.33
C ARG A 6 19.90 1.15 7.10
N LYS A 7 20.00 -0.10 7.56
CA LYS A 7 18.93 -0.80 8.30
C LYS A 7 18.43 -0.01 9.51
N ALA A 8 19.35 0.68 10.20
CA ALA A 8 19.02 1.55 11.33
C ALA A 8 18.14 2.74 10.92
N GLU A 9 18.40 3.36 9.77
CA GLU A 9 17.60 4.48 9.26
C GLU A 9 16.23 4.03 8.81
N TYR A 10 16.14 2.89 8.13
CA TYR A 10 14.85 2.30 7.76
C TYR A 10 14.01 1.97 9.01
N ALA A 11 14.62 1.39 10.04
CA ALA A 11 13.92 1.11 11.30
C ALA A 11 13.45 2.41 11.99
N ALA A 12 14.29 3.44 12.02
CA ALA A 12 13.93 4.75 12.58
C ALA A 12 12.81 5.43 11.79
N ALA A 13 12.83 5.34 10.46
CA ALA A 13 11.78 5.86 9.58
C ALA A 13 10.46 5.11 9.77
N ARG A 14 10.51 3.77 9.84
CA ARG A 14 9.34 2.93 10.10
C ARG A 14 8.73 3.17 11.47
N ALA A 15 9.54 3.45 12.50
CA ALA A 15 9.04 3.85 13.81
C ALA A 15 8.35 5.23 13.80
N ARG A 16 8.61 6.04 12.78
CA ARG A 16 8.02 7.38 12.56
C ARG A 16 7.00 7.39 11.41
N ASP A 17 6.36 6.26 11.15
CA ASP A 17 5.34 6.15 10.11
C ASP A 17 4.22 7.18 10.35
N PRO A 18 3.96 8.11 9.39
CA PRO A 18 2.96 9.15 9.55
C PRO A 18 1.54 8.59 9.67
N ILE A 19 1.26 7.44 9.06
CA ILE A 19 -0.07 6.81 9.11
C ILE A 19 -0.34 6.32 10.53
N LEU A 20 0.63 5.64 11.14
CA LEU A 20 0.51 5.15 12.52
C LEU A 20 0.39 6.31 13.52
N GLN A 21 1.19 7.37 13.34
CA GLN A 21 1.13 8.55 14.20
C GLN A 21 -0.21 9.28 14.09
N PHE A 22 -0.72 9.44 12.87
CA PHE A 22 -2.00 10.11 12.66
C PHE A 22 -3.17 9.28 13.18
N ARG A 23 -3.13 7.95 13.00
CA ARG A 23 -4.11 7.04 13.62
C ARG A 23 -4.14 7.21 15.13
N ALA A 24 -2.98 7.16 15.79
CA ALA A 24 -2.88 7.34 17.24
C ALA A 24 -3.42 8.70 17.71
N LYS A 25 -3.20 9.76 16.93
CA LYS A 25 -3.76 11.09 17.21
C LYS A 25 -5.28 11.11 17.13
N LEU A 26 -5.87 10.46 16.12
CA LEU A 26 -7.31 10.42 15.90
C LEU A 26 -8.06 9.50 16.88
N THR A 27 -7.42 8.43 17.34
CA THR A 27 -8.01 7.57 18.38
C THR A 27 -7.85 8.20 19.77
N GLY A 28 -6.69 8.83 20.04
CA GLY A 28 -6.42 9.49 21.31
C GLY A 28 -7.30 10.71 21.62
N ASN A 29 -7.87 11.36 20.60
CA ASN A 29 -8.83 12.46 20.77
C ASN A 29 -10.29 12.05 20.50
N ALA A 30 -10.58 10.74 20.46
CA ALA A 30 -11.89 10.15 20.21
C ALA A 30 -12.57 10.59 18.88
N THR A 31 -11.80 11.11 17.92
CA THR A 31 -12.32 11.47 16.58
C THR A 31 -12.55 10.22 15.72
N LEU A 32 -11.77 9.16 15.96
CA LEU A 32 -11.88 7.86 15.29
C LEU A 32 -11.92 6.76 16.35
N SER A 33 -12.91 5.87 16.31
CA SER A 33 -12.92 4.70 17.18
C SER A 33 -12.02 3.60 16.62
N ASP A 34 -11.53 2.70 17.48
CA ASP A 34 -10.69 1.58 17.04
C ASP A 34 -11.45 0.62 16.10
N GLU A 35 -12.75 0.44 16.32
CA GLU A 35 -13.62 -0.36 15.47
C GLU A 35 -13.79 0.27 14.08
N ALA A 36 -13.99 1.59 14.02
CA ALA A 36 -14.09 2.31 12.77
C ALA A 36 -12.75 2.26 12.00
N ALA A 37 -11.63 2.42 12.70
CA ALA A 37 -10.30 2.29 12.12
C ALA A 37 -10.07 0.87 11.55
N LYS A 38 -10.44 -0.18 12.30
CA LYS A 38 -10.32 -1.57 11.86
C LYS A 38 -11.17 -1.85 10.62
N LYS A 39 -12.40 -1.31 10.57
CA LYS A 39 -13.29 -1.46 9.41
C LYS A 39 -12.69 -0.85 8.14
N ILE A 40 -12.01 0.30 8.25
CA ILE A 40 -11.31 0.91 7.12
C ILE A 40 -10.18 0.00 6.64
N GLU A 41 -9.35 -0.51 7.55
CA GLU A 41 -8.24 -1.42 7.21
C GLU A 41 -8.72 -2.70 6.52
N GLU A 42 -9.80 -3.30 7.03
CA GLU A 42 -10.41 -4.49 6.44
C GLU A 42 -10.98 -4.21 5.04
N GLY A 43 -11.63 -3.05 4.86
CA GLY A 43 -12.14 -2.63 3.55
C GLY A 43 -11.03 -2.46 2.51
N VAL A 44 -9.96 -1.73 2.85
CA VAL A 44 -8.81 -1.53 1.96
C VAL A 44 -8.13 -2.86 1.64
N ARG A 45 -8.04 -3.78 2.61
CA ARG A 45 -7.45 -5.10 2.39
C ARG A 45 -8.26 -5.93 1.41
N ALA A 46 -9.59 -5.91 1.54
CA ALA A 46 -10.47 -6.61 0.61
C ALA A 46 -10.35 -6.04 -0.81
N GLU A 47 -10.36 -4.71 -0.96
CA GLU A 47 -10.17 -4.03 -2.24
C GLU A 47 -8.83 -4.42 -2.90
N MET A 48 -7.74 -4.39 -2.15
CA MET A 48 -6.42 -4.77 -2.66
C MET A 48 -6.36 -6.24 -3.09
N GLU A 49 -7.01 -7.15 -2.35
CA GLU A 49 -7.08 -8.56 -2.73
C GLU A 49 -7.80 -8.72 -4.07
N GLU A 50 -8.95 -8.06 -4.25
CA GLU A 50 -9.70 -8.10 -5.51
C GLU A 50 -8.87 -7.58 -6.70
N VAL A 51 -8.18 -6.46 -6.51
CA VAL A 51 -7.32 -5.85 -7.54
C VAL A 51 -6.14 -6.76 -7.90
N VAL A 52 -5.49 -7.37 -6.90
CA VAL A 52 -4.39 -8.31 -7.13
C VAL A 52 -4.89 -9.54 -7.89
N GLN A 53 -6.03 -10.11 -7.50
CA GLN A 53 -6.62 -11.26 -8.20
C GLN A 53 -6.98 -10.91 -9.65
N PHE A 54 -7.51 -9.71 -9.89
CA PHE A 54 -7.78 -9.22 -11.24
C PHE A 54 -6.48 -9.13 -12.07
N ALA A 55 -5.43 -8.52 -11.52
CA ALA A 55 -4.16 -8.37 -12.21
C ALA A 55 -3.51 -9.73 -12.55
N LEU A 56 -3.58 -10.71 -11.64
CA LEU A 56 -3.04 -12.04 -11.86
C LEU A 56 -3.83 -12.87 -12.88
N LYS A 57 -5.14 -12.64 -12.99
CA LYS A 57 -6.02 -13.31 -13.97
C LYS A 57 -6.02 -12.63 -15.33
N SER A 58 -5.53 -11.40 -15.40
CA SER A 58 -5.47 -10.65 -16.66
C SER A 58 -4.52 -11.37 -17.62
N PRO A 59 -4.94 -11.57 -18.88
CA PRO A 59 -4.07 -12.19 -19.88
C PRO A 59 -2.85 -11.30 -20.11
N PHE A 60 -1.73 -11.92 -20.44
CA PHE A 60 -0.58 -11.17 -20.93
C PHE A 60 -0.95 -10.43 -22.23
N PRO A 61 -0.39 -9.23 -22.46
CA PRO A 61 -0.56 -8.53 -23.72
C PRO A 61 -0.02 -9.38 -24.88
N ALA A 62 -0.56 -9.16 -26.07
CA ALA A 62 -0.07 -9.85 -27.25
C ALA A 62 1.37 -9.37 -27.58
N PRO A 63 2.25 -10.21 -28.13
CA PRO A 63 3.62 -9.79 -28.46
C PRO A 63 3.69 -8.53 -29.33
N GLU A 64 2.71 -8.34 -30.22
CA GLU A 64 2.61 -7.19 -31.12
C GLU A 64 2.27 -5.88 -30.36
N ASP A 65 1.69 -5.97 -29.16
CA ASP A 65 1.42 -4.82 -28.31
C ASP A 65 2.72 -4.12 -27.86
N ALA A 66 3.87 -4.81 -27.90
CA ALA A 66 5.17 -4.21 -27.58
C ALA A 66 5.58 -3.09 -28.55
N LEU A 67 5.00 -3.04 -29.75
CA LEU A 67 5.28 -1.99 -30.75
C LEU A 67 4.30 -0.82 -30.67
N LYS A 68 3.26 -0.91 -29.84
CA LYS A 68 2.30 0.18 -29.62
C LYS A 68 2.94 1.26 -28.73
N TYR A 69 2.51 2.51 -28.89
CA TYR A 69 2.97 3.69 -28.11
C TYR A 69 4.45 4.11 -28.31
N VAL A 70 5.09 3.68 -29.40
CA VAL A 70 6.47 4.12 -29.75
C VAL A 70 6.50 5.56 -30.28
N TYR A 71 5.45 5.98 -30.98
CA TYR A 71 5.22 7.37 -31.40
C TYR A 71 3.86 7.83 -30.91
N ALA A 72 3.73 9.15 -30.68
CA ALA A 72 2.54 9.80 -30.14
C ALA A 72 1.44 9.99 -31.19
#